data_AF-A0A1V6HAE0-F1
#
_entry.id   AF-A0A1V6HAE0-F1
#
_cell.length_a   1.000
_cell.length_b   1.000
_cell.length_c   1.000
_cell.angle_alpha   90.00
_cell.angle_beta   90.00
_cell.angle_gamma   90.00
#
_symmetry.space_group_name_H-M   'P 1'
#
loop_
_entity.id
_entity.type
_entity.pdbx_description
1 polymer ?
#
loop_
_entity_poly.entity_id
_entity_poly.type
_entity_poly.pdbx_seq_one_letter_code
_entity_poly.pdbx_strand_id
1 'polypeptide(L)'
;MLKIHSTLIILDLHSYNHRRGGPDVAPDPQNQNPDLILGRNNLPESVYPIVENLRLLLDGNPFQNIKLDCRCDIKFSGGHFSRWVNQTFGNKVLCLAIEFKKIFMDEWTGELNLPAYFQLKEIFQTTVLKWMSEITSLEKKG
;
A
#
# COMPACT_ATOMS: atom_id res chain seq x y z
N MET A 1 11.07 -16.98 -11.37
CA MET A 1 10.41 -16.99 -10.05
C MET A 1 9.37 -18.10 -9.92
N LEU A 2 8.25 -18.12 -10.67
CA LEU A 2 7.21 -19.15 -10.55
C LEU A 2 7.64 -20.60 -10.90
N LYS A 3 8.80 -20.77 -11.56
CA LYS A 3 9.41 -22.10 -11.76
C LYS A 3 10.05 -22.67 -10.48
N ILE A 4 10.28 -21.83 -9.47
CA ILE A 4 11.04 -22.14 -8.24
C ILE A 4 10.15 -21.95 -7.01
N HIS A 5 9.22 -21.00 -7.04
CA HIS A 5 8.26 -20.72 -5.96
C HIS A 5 6.83 -20.95 -6.47
N SER A 6 6.02 -21.67 -5.69
CA SER A 6 4.63 -21.99 -6.01
C SER A 6 3.69 -20.78 -5.93
N THR A 7 4.03 -19.81 -5.07
CA THR A 7 3.30 -18.55 -4.88
C THR A 7 4.27 -17.37 -4.88
N LEU A 8 3.81 -16.21 -5.32
CA LEU A 8 4.55 -14.95 -5.26
C LEU A 8 3.67 -13.81 -4.77
N ILE A 9 4.27 -12.90 -4.02
CA ILE A 9 3.68 -11.61 -3.66
C ILE A 9 4.47 -10.52 -4.36
N ILE A 10 3.76 -9.62 -5.04
CA ILE A 10 4.33 -8.46 -5.72
C ILE A 10 3.67 -7.23 -5.12
N LEU A 11 4.47 -6.32 -4.59
CA LEU A 11 4.00 -5.03 -4.11
C LEU A 11 4.27 -3.99 -5.20
N ASP A 12 3.21 -3.50 -5.81
CA ASP A 12 3.24 -2.49 -6.85
C ASP A 12 3.11 -1.11 -6.18
N LEU A 13 4.25 -0.49 -5.88
CA LEU A 13 4.34 0.71 -5.04
C LEU A 13 4.27 1.99 -5.90
N HIS A 14 3.37 2.88 -5.51
CA HIS A 14 3.11 4.16 -6.18
C HIS A 14 3.05 5.30 -5.17
N SER A 15 3.08 6.54 -5.66
CA SER A 15 2.81 7.69 -4.79
C SER A 15 1.99 8.74 -5.52
N TYR A 16 1.18 9.49 -4.77
CA TYR A 16 0.25 10.44 -5.36
C TYR A 16 0.27 11.80 -4.67
N ASN A 17 -0.03 12.82 -5.47
CA ASN A 17 -0.12 14.21 -5.03
C ASN A 17 -1.47 14.51 -4.38
N HIS A 18 -1.42 15.18 -3.23
CA HIS A 18 -2.56 15.72 -2.49
C HIS A 18 -2.53 17.26 -2.37
N ARG A 19 -1.48 17.94 -2.83
CA ARG A 19 -1.40 19.42 -2.91
C ARG A 19 -1.55 19.90 -4.36
N ARG A 20 -2.52 19.34 -5.09
CA ARG A 20 -2.67 19.56 -6.55
C ARG A 20 -3.02 21.00 -6.92
N GLY A 21 -3.62 21.76 -6.00
CA GLY A 21 -3.98 23.16 -6.21
C GLY A 21 -2.80 24.14 -6.21
N GLY A 22 -1.63 23.72 -5.74
CA GLY A 22 -0.45 24.58 -5.61
C GLY A 22 0.24 24.45 -4.24
N PRO A 23 1.48 24.94 -4.10
CA PRO A 23 2.22 24.89 -2.84
C PRO A 23 1.58 25.72 -1.73
N ASP A 24 0.88 26.81 -2.07
CA ASP A 24 0.22 27.73 -1.12
C ASP A 24 -1.27 27.43 -0.90
N VAL A 25 -1.81 26.41 -1.58
CA VAL A 25 -3.22 26.03 -1.47
C VAL A 25 -3.39 24.95 -0.39
N ALA A 26 -4.57 24.90 0.22
CA ALA A 26 -4.90 23.83 1.16
C ALA A 26 -4.78 22.45 0.48
N PRO A 27 -4.33 21.42 1.21
CA PRO A 27 -4.30 20.06 0.70
C PRO A 27 -5.70 19.52 0.40
N ASP A 28 -5.79 18.56 -0.52
CA ASP A 28 -7.01 17.84 -0.82
C ASP A 28 -7.55 17.14 0.46
N PRO A 29 -8.88 17.05 0.64
CA PRO A 29 -9.49 16.53 1.87
C PRO A 29 -9.06 15.10 2.23
N GLN A 30 -8.74 14.86 3.52
CA GLN A 30 -8.25 13.56 4.01
C GLN A 30 -9.21 12.40 3.72
N ASN A 31 -10.53 12.63 3.80
CA ASN A 31 -11.52 11.57 3.57
C ASN A 31 -11.48 10.95 2.16
N GLN A 32 -10.94 11.66 1.17
CA GLN A 32 -10.73 11.18 -0.20
C GLN A 32 -9.23 10.95 -0.50
N ASN A 33 -8.35 11.24 0.46
CA ASN A 33 -6.89 11.18 0.29
C ASN A 33 -6.21 10.58 1.54
N PRO A 34 -6.42 9.28 1.82
CA PRO A 34 -5.78 8.58 2.93
C PRO A 34 -4.25 8.54 2.78
N ASP A 35 -3.51 8.42 3.87
CA ASP A 35 -2.04 8.42 3.83
C ASP A 35 -1.49 7.21 3.05
N LEU A 36 -2.19 6.08 3.15
CA LEU A 36 -1.93 4.85 2.41
C LEU A 36 -3.23 4.31 1.81
N ILE A 37 -3.17 3.85 0.56
CA ILE A 37 -4.29 3.16 -0.08
C ILE A 37 -3.84 1.78 -0.56
N LEU A 38 -4.60 0.75 -0.18
CA LEU A 38 -4.44 -0.60 -0.73
C LEU A 38 -5.48 -0.81 -1.83
N GLY A 39 -5.04 -0.89 -3.08
CA GLY A 39 -5.90 -1.12 -4.24
C GLY A 39 -6.19 -2.62 -4.40
N ARG A 40 -7.35 -3.07 -3.91
CA ARG A 40 -7.75 -4.49 -3.94
C ARG A 40 -8.94 -4.80 -4.85
N ASN A 41 -9.66 -3.80 -5.36
CA ASN A 41 -10.84 -4.00 -6.21
C ASN A 41 -10.59 -4.84 -7.48
N ASN A 42 -9.34 -4.97 -7.94
CA ASN A 42 -8.99 -5.83 -9.07
C ASN A 42 -8.65 -7.29 -8.65
N LEU A 43 -8.78 -7.63 -7.37
CA LEU A 43 -8.46 -8.93 -6.80
C LEU A 43 -9.74 -9.74 -6.54
N PRO A 44 -9.67 -11.09 -6.50
CA PRO A 44 -10.81 -11.89 -6.09
C PRO A 44 -11.17 -11.64 -4.61
N GLU A 45 -12.46 -11.69 -4.26
CA GLU A 45 -12.92 -11.45 -2.89
C GLU A 45 -12.28 -12.40 -1.85
N SER A 46 -11.85 -13.59 -2.28
CA SER A 46 -11.17 -14.55 -1.42
C SER A 46 -9.86 -14.04 -0.82
N VAL A 47 -9.19 -13.05 -1.45
CA VAL A 47 -7.97 -12.44 -0.90
C VAL A 47 -8.23 -11.18 -0.08
N TYR A 48 -9.47 -10.69 -0.02
CA TYR A 48 -9.79 -9.47 0.74
C TYR A 48 -9.43 -9.57 2.23
N PRO A 49 -9.63 -10.70 2.92
CA PRO A 49 -9.19 -10.84 4.32
C PRO A 49 -7.67 -10.69 4.49
N ILE A 50 -6.89 -11.18 3.53
CA ILE A 50 -5.42 -11.09 3.54
C ILE A 50 -4.98 -9.63 3.40
N VAL A 51 -5.61 -8.88 2.49
CA VAL A 51 -5.33 -7.44 2.31
C VAL A 51 -5.83 -6.63 3.50
N GLU A 52 -6.99 -6.96 4.06
CA GLU A 52 -7.55 -6.28 5.22
C GLU A 52 -6.66 -6.44 6.46
N ASN A 53 -6.04 -7.61 6.65
CA ASN A 53 -5.06 -7.80 7.71
C ASN A 53 -3.85 -6.86 7.54
N LEU A 54 -3.30 -6.71 6.32
CA LEU A 54 -2.23 -5.73 6.06
C LEU A 54 -2.70 -4.29 6.33
N ARG A 55 -3.92 -3.95 5.89
CA ARG A 55 -4.52 -2.62 6.13
C ARG A 55 -4.56 -2.32 7.62
N LEU A 56 -5.09 -3.24 8.43
CA LEU A 56 -5.18 -3.10 9.89
C LEU A 56 -3.80 -3.01 10.57
N LEU A 57 -2.79 -3.71 10.06
CA LEU A 57 -1.43 -3.63 10.58
C LEU A 57 -0.75 -2.30 10.25
N LEU A 58 -1.15 -1.61 9.18
CA LEU A 58 -0.63 -0.30 8.77
C LEU A 58 -1.41 0.86 9.42
N ASP A 59 -2.73 0.75 9.46
CA ASP A 59 -3.64 1.76 9.98
C ASP A 59 -3.35 2.05 11.46
N GLY A 60 -3.35 3.32 11.84
CA GLY A 60 -3.14 3.74 13.21
C GLY A 60 -1.69 3.76 13.71
N ASN A 61 -0.70 3.32 12.90
CA ASN A 61 0.71 3.42 13.29
C ASN A 61 1.11 4.88 13.54
N PRO A 62 1.86 5.17 14.63
CA PRO A 62 2.36 6.51 14.86
C PRO A 62 3.31 6.95 13.76
N PHE A 63 3.06 8.12 13.18
CA PHE A 63 3.90 8.72 12.16
C PHE A 63 3.99 10.21 12.42
N GLN A 64 5.20 10.71 12.69
CA GLN A 64 5.41 12.08 13.16
C GLN A 64 4.44 12.39 14.33
N ASN A 65 3.60 13.41 14.18
CA ASN A 65 2.58 13.82 15.17
C ASN A 65 1.16 13.33 14.84
N ILE A 66 1.01 12.41 13.88
CA ILE A 66 -0.26 11.84 13.45
C ILE A 66 -0.27 10.31 13.62
N LYS A 67 -1.42 9.72 13.34
CA LYS A 67 -1.56 8.28 13.10
C LYS A 67 -1.84 8.07 11.62
N LEU A 68 -1.19 7.09 11.01
CA LEU A 68 -1.41 6.79 9.59
C LEU A 68 -2.87 6.40 9.34
N ASP A 69 -3.46 6.98 8.31
CA ASP A 69 -4.77 6.62 7.78
C ASP A 69 -4.61 5.68 6.58
N CYS A 70 -4.87 4.39 6.79
CA CYS A 70 -4.73 3.36 5.75
C CYS A 70 -6.09 2.78 5.37
N ARG A 71 -6.47 2.93 4.09
CA ARG A 71 -7.79 2.48 3.58
C ARG A 71 -7.67 1.65 2.32
N CYS A 72 -8.68 0.84 2.04
CA CYS A 72 -8.79 0.13 0.78
C CYS A 72 -9.60 0.94 -0.24
N ASP A 73 -9.14 0.97 -1.49
CA ASP A 73 -9.92 1.40 -2.67
C ASP A 73 -10.48 2.84 -2.66
N ILE A 74 -10.01 3.70 -1.76
CA ILE A 74 -10.34 5.14 -1.79
C ILE A 74 -9.43 5.81 -2.82
N LYS A 75 -10.01 6.49 -3.81
CA LYS A 75 -9.32 7.20 -4.91
C LYS A 75 -8.60 6.31 -5.92
N PHE A 76 -7.95 5.23 -5.47
CA PHE A 76 -7.21 4.30 -6.33
C PHE A 76 -7.54 2.84 -5.99
N SER A 77 -7.83 2.06 -7.02
CA SER A 77 -8.24 0.64 -6.94
C SER A 77 -7.18 -0.33 -7.47
N GLY A 78 -6.02 0.19 -7.89
CA GLY A 78 -4.98 -0.53 -8.61
C GLY A 78 -5.04 -0.31 -10.13
N GLY A 79 -3.88 -0.07 -10.72
CA GLY A 79 -3.72 0.25 -12.13
C GLY A 79 -3.68 -0.96 -13.06
N HIS A 80 -3.23 -0.73 -14.29
CA HIS A 80 -3.14 -1.76 -15.32
C HIS A 80 -2.21 -2.92 -14.95
N PHE A 81 -1.04 -2.62 -14.38
CA PHE A 81 -0.01 -3.63 -14.09
C PHE A 81 -0.50 -4.68 -13.08
N SER A 82 -0.91 -4.26 -11.89
CA SER A 82 -1.42 -5.18 -10.88
C SER A 82 -2.63 -5.96 -11.37
N ARG A 83 -3.59 -5.32 -12.06
CA ARG A 83 -4.73 -6.01 -12.68
C ARG A 83 -4.27 -7.11 -13.64
N TRP A 84 -3.39 -6.78 -14.59
CA TRP A 84 -2.90 -7.73 -15.59
C TRP A 84 -2.17 -8.91 -14.95
N VAL A 85 -1.30 -8.67 -13.95
CA VAL A 85 -0.57 -9.74 -13.24
C VAL A 85 -1.55 -10.70 -12.57
N ASN A 86 -2.50 -10.18 -11.77
CA ASN A 86 -3.44 -11.04 -11.05
C ASN A 86 -4.35 -11.83 -12.01
N GLN A 87 -4.78 -11.22 -13.13
CA GLN A 87 -5.57 -11.92 -14.15
C GLN A 87 -4.78 -13.01 -14.87
N THR A 88 -3.49 -12.76 -15.13
CA THR A 88 -2.63 -13.68 -15.90
C THR A 88 -2.18 -14.89 -15.08
N PHE A 89 -1.89 -14.69 -13.79
CA PHE A 89 -1.29 -15.72 -12.94
C PHE A 89 -2.24 -16.26 -11.85
N GLY A 90 -3.43 -15.67 -11.71
CA GLY A 90 -4.48 -16.15 -10.82
C GLY A 90 -4.00 -16.34 -9.37
N ASN A 91 -4.36 -17.45 -8.76
CA ASN A 91 -4.03 -17.78 -7.38
C ASN A 91 -2.53 -18.02 -7.11
N LYS A 92 -1.67 -18.02 -8.13
CA LYS A 92 -0.22 -18.18 -7.96
C LYS A 92 0.48 -16.86 -7.63
N VAL A 93 -0.15 -15.72 -7.88
CA VAL A 93 0.45 -14.40 -7.64
C VAL A 93 -0.58 -13.48 -7.00
N LEU A 94 -0.18 -12.85 -5.90
CA LEU A 94 -0.87 -11.68 -5.35
C LEU A 94 -0.07 -10.44 -5.72
N CYS A 95 -0.55 -9.65 -6.68
CA CYS A 95 0.01 -8.35 -6.99
C CYS A 95 -0.86 -7.23 -6.39
N LEU A 96 -0.39 -6.63 -5.29
CA LEU A 96 -1.12 -5.62 -4.54
C LEU A 96 -0.61 -4.23 -4.91
N ALA A 97 -1.51 -3.36 -5.39
CA ALA A 97 -1.20 -1.96 -5.61
C ALA A 97 -1.26 -1.19 -4.28
N ILE A 98 -0.24 -0.38 -4.02
CA ILE A 98 -0.10 0.39 -2.78
C ILE A 98 0.26 1.82 -3.15
N GLU A 99 -0.59 2.76 -2.74
CA GLU A 99 -0.41 4.19 -3.05
C GLU A 99 -0.03 4.93 -1.78
N PHE A 100 1.12 5.61 -1.81
CA PHE A 100 1.57 6.47 -0.74
C PHE A 100 1.17 7.92 -1.05
N LYS A 101 0.40 8.54 -0.16
CA LYS A 101 0.27 10.00 -0.17
C LYS A 101 1.66 10.59 0.07
N LYS A 102 2.05 11.62 -0.68
CA LYS A 102 3.36 12.26 -0.54
C LYS A 102 3.43 13.17 0.70
N ILE A 103 3.28 12.58 1.88
CA ILE A 103 3.48 13.20 3.21
C ILE A 103 4.95 13.15 3.66
N PHE A 104 5.82 12.54 2.84
CA PHE A 104 7.25 12.38 3.08
C PHE A 104 8.12 13.30 2.21
N MET A 105 7.51 14.19 1.43
CA MET A 105 8.20 15.11 0.53
C MET A 105 7.34 16.32 0.18
N ASP A 106 7.97 17.36 -0.33
CA ASP A 106 7.26 18.43 -1.03
C ASP A 106 6.96 18.01 -2.48
N GLU A 107 5.69 18.05 -2.86
CA GLU A 107 5.22 17.55 -4.16
C GLU A 107 5.55 18.45 -5.35
N TRP A 108 5.89 19.73 -5.09
CA TRP A 108 6.14 20.75 -6.11
C TRP A 108 7.63 20.97 -6.33
N THR A 109 8.43 21.01 -5.25
CA THR A 109 9.89 21.13 -5.35
C THR A 109 10.55 19.77 -5.59
N GLY A 110 9.90 18.68 -5.17
CA GLY A 110 10.49 17.34 -5.20
C GLY A 110 11.43 17.06 -4.02
N GLU A 111 11.56 17.98 -3.07
CA GLU A 111 12.45 17.83 -1.91
C GLU A 111 11.90 16.80 -0.92
N LEU A 112 12.73 15.80 -0.58
CA LEU A 112 12.37 14.79 0.41
C LEU A 112 12.46 15.35 1.83
N ASN A 113 11.42 15.13 2.63
CA ASN A 113 11.54 15.17 4.08
C ASN A 113 12.16 13.85 4.54
N LEU A 114 13.49 13.82 4.66
CA LEU A 114 14.23 12.60 5.00
C LEU A 114 13.76 11.91 6.29
N PRO A 115 13.53 12.62 7.42
CA PRO A 115 12.96 12.01 8.62
C PRO A 115 11.62 11.30 8.37
N ALA A 116 10.69 11.96 7.69
CA ALA A 116 9.38 11.40 7.35
C ALA A 116 9.51 10.19 6.42
N TYR A 117 10.36 10.29 5.39
CA TYR A 117 10.63 9.19 4.45
C TYR A 117 11.16 7.94 5.14
N PHE A 118 12.20 8.08 5.99
CA PHE A 118 12.79 6.93 6.68
C PHE A 118 11.83 6.30 7.68
N GLN A 119 11.07 7.11 8.42
CA GLN A 119 10.06 6.59 9.34
C GLN A 119 8.96 5.82 8.59
N LEU A 120 8.42 6.37 7.50
CA LEU A 120 7.38 5.72 6.71
C LEU A 120 7.89 4.40 6.09
N LYS A 121 9.13 4.41 5.60
CA LYS A 121 9.81 3.22 5.08
C LYS A 121 9.93 2.14 6.16
N GLU A 122 10.36 2.49 7.36
CA GLU A 122 10.53 1.54 8.48
C GLU A 122 9.19 0.93 8.91
N ILE A 123 8.15 1.74 9.08
CA ILE A 123 6.80 1.29 9.39
C ILE A 123 6.33 0.31 8.31
N PHE A 124 6.41 0.72 7.04
CA PHE A 124 5.94 -0.10 5.94
C PHE A 124 6.71 -1.42 5.83
N GLN A 125 8.03 -1.39 5.86
CA GLN A 125 8.87 -2.56 5.74
C GLN A 125 8.62 -3.55 6.89
N THR A 126 8.57 -3.07 8.13
CA THR A 126 8.36 -3.93 9.31
C THR A 126 6.98 -4.57 9.28
N THR A 127 5.95 -3.78 8.97
CA THR A 127 4.57 -4.28 8.88
C THR A 127 4.41 -5.29 7.75
N VAL A 128 4.97 -5.03 6.57
CA VAL A 128 4.90 -5.96 5.42
C VAL A 128 5.64 -7.26 5.73
N LEU A 129 6.82 -7.21 6.35
CA LEU A 129 7.55 -8.43 6.75
C LEU A 129 6.75 -9.26 7.76
N LYS A 130 6.14 -8.60 8.76
CA LYS A 130 5.25 -9.26 9.72
C LYS A 130 4.05 -9.89 9.01
N TRP A 131 3.34 -9.14 8.18
CA TRP A 131 2.20 -9.62 7.39
C TRP A 131 2.56 -10.83 6.55
N MET A 132 3.66 -10.79 5.80
CA MET A 132 4.13 -11.91 4.99
C MET A 132 4.42 -13.17 5.83
N SER A 133 4.97 -12.99 7.04
CA SER A 133 5.22 -14.13 7.95
C SER A 133 3.91 -14.77 8.45
N GLU A 134 2.89 -13.96 8.74
CA GLU A 134 1.59 -14.43 9.23
C GLU A 134 0.86 -15.24 8.15
N ILE A 135 0.79 -14.72 6.92
CA ILE A 135 0.08 -15.39 5.82
C ILE A 135 0.79 -16.68 5.37
N THR A 136 2.13 -16.71 5.39
CA THR A 136 2.90 -17.92 5.06
C THR A 136 2.77 -19.00 6.15
N SER A 137 2.56 -18.59 7.41
CA SER A 137 2.37 -19.55 8.51
C SER A 137 1.00 -20.25 8.47
N LEU A 138 -0.01 -19.59 7.90
CA LEU A 138 -1.36 -20.14 7.72
C LEU A 138 -1.40 -21.22 6.64
N GLU A 139 -0.65 -21.04 5.54
CA GLU A 139 -0.53 -22.05 4.46
C GLU A 139 0.16 -23.35 4.91
N LYS A 140 0.97 -23.33 5.98
CA LYS A 140 1.63 -24.54 6.50
C LYS A 140 0.76 -25.36 7.46
N LYS A 141 -0.40 -24.84 7.87
CA LYS A 141 -1.31 -25.47 8.83
C LYS A 141 -2.57 -26.06 8.18
N GLY A 142 -2.78 -25.84 6.89
CA GLY A 142 -3.83 -26.48 6.07
C GLY A 142 -3.26 -27.56 5.19
#